data_AF-A0A4S8QM41-F1
#
_entry.id   AF-A0A4S8QM41-F1
#
_cell.length_a   1.000
_cell.length_b   1.000
_cell.length_c   1.000
_cell.angle_alpha   90.00
_cell.angle_beta   90.00
_cell.angle_gamma   90.00
#
_symmetry.space_group_name_H-M   'P 1'
#
loop_
_entity.id
_entity.type
_entity.pdbx_description
1 polymer ?
#
loop_
_entity_poly.entity_id
_entity_poly.type
_entity_poly.pdbx_seq_one_letter_code
_entity_poly.pdbx_strand_id
1 'polypeptide(L)'
;MVRNKPSSASLHKAAMEKQTASDEKVTQELLMGEFAKMRLAVSNPTDPNNRESFTTRESLPIRSLGGDSWGPSGSIDSEERLGQEKIETLFEKMRKSYQFPSGETGINGTSGAQTLFEAFHSPNDSLIPRNLDTKTPNAAKHATILKDPEAYAEPFISFMTENPTVWHAIQYWENKLEDAGFSKLSPRDSWNGKLEPNGKYYVNRNGTSLIAFSVGGAYKSGNGIAMVAAHSDSLTARLKPISTKHNKAGFVQLGVAPYAGALNETWWDRDLGIGGRVLVKDEKTGYISQKLVKLGWPIARIPTLAPHFGVGMFGQNNKETQLVPIIGLDNSDIESSASSSSSSEQFQTSNISGAKSSFVSTQPPKLVNLIAKELGIEKKETIINWELELFDTQPSQLGGLDKEFIFSGRIDDKVCSWSSIEALLSNSSSEDSKSSGIISMVALFDDEEIGSLLRQGARGNFLPGTIERIVECFNDSTYSPNILMETYAKSFLVSFDVTHATNPNFLEKYLENHCPRLNVGLTVEADSNGHTTTDSVSTAIFQRLAEKCGQKLQTFMIRNDSRSGGTVGPMLSSAMGVRAIDVGIPQLSMHSIRATTGSKDPGLGAKMIEGVFAGWESVDEEIAGGKGW
;
A
#
# COMPACT_ATOMS: atom_id res chain seq x y z
N MET A 1 69.81 7.94 45.86
CA MET A 1 70.72 8.91 45.20
C MET A 1 69.94 9.72 44.18
N VAL A 2 69.58 10.95 44.54
CA VAL A 2 69.64 12.19 43.72
C VAL A 2 69.53 12.03 42.18
N ARG A 3 68.39 12.41 41.57
CA ARG A 3 68.13 13.70 40.84
C ARG A 3 67.05 13.57 39.75
N ASN A 4 66.07 14.47 39.85
CA ASN A 4 65.27 15.16 38.83
C ASN A 4 65.09 14.55 37.42
N LYS A 5 63.83 14.27 37.08
CA LYS A 5 63.28 14.25 35.71
C LYS A 5 63.00 15.69 35.23
N PRO A 6 63.34 16.05 33.98
CA PRO A 6 62.63 17.09 33.25
C PRO A 6 61.68 16.49 32.20
N SER A 7 60.67 17.28 31.85
CA SER A 7 59.65 17.03 30.84
C SER A 7 60.23 16.99 29.41
N SER A 8 59.76 16.04 28.59
CA SER A 8 60.10 15.96 27.16
C SER A 8 58.89 16.32 26.30
N ALA A 9 58.47 17.59 26.40
CA ALA A 9 57.78 18.27 25.30
C ALA A 9 58.85 18.90 24.40
N SER A 10 59.61 18.08 23.69
CA SER A 10 60.62 18.56 22.71
C SER A 10 61.07 17.53 21.66
N LEU A 11 60.42 16.38 21.52
CA LEU A 11 60.76 15.37 20.48
C LEU A 11 59.58 14.97 19.58
N HIS A 12 58.54 15.80 19.50
CA HIS A 12 57.40 15.64 18.57
C HIS A 12 57.10 16.89 17.73
N LYS A 13 58.10 17.75 17.52
CA LYS A 13 57.97 18.93 16.64
C LYS A 13 58.96 18.96 15.46
N ALA A 14 59.65 17.84 15.21
CA ALA A 14 60.55 17.69 14.05
C ALA A 14 60.19 16.52 13.11
N ALA A 15 59.04 15.85 13.35
CA ALA A 15 58.55 14.74 12.53
C ALA A 15 57.20 15.04 11.83
N MET A 16 56.58 16.20 12.07
CA MET A 16 55.31 16.61 11.43
C MET A 16 55.43 17.74 10.40
N GLU A 17 56.66 18.08 9.97
CA GLU A 17 56.89 19.10 8.92
C GLU A 17 57.54 18.51 7.64
N LYS A 18 57.55 17.18 7.49
CA LYS A 18 57.98 16.51 6.24
C LYS A 18 56.98 15.52 5.64
N GLN A 19 55.74 15.54 6.11
CA GLN A 19 54.66 14.67 5.59
C GLN A 19 53.38 15.45 5.22
N THR A 20 53.50 16.75 4.97
CA THR A 20 52.41 17.63 4.53
C THR A 20 52.73 18.36 3.22
N ALA A 21 53.84 18.03 2.54
CA ALA A 21 54.23 18.64 1.27
C ALA A 21 54.14 17.69 0.05
N SER A 22 53.75 16.42 0.23
CA SER A 22 53.54 15.45 -0.86
C SER A 22 52.07 15.20 -1.22
N ASP A 23 51.12 15.56 -0.34
CA ASP A 23 49.69 15.23 -0.55
C ASP A 23 48.87 16.42 -1.10
N GLU A 24 49.40 17.64 -1.08
CA GLU A 24 48.73 18.79 -1.71
C GLU A 24 48.91 18.87 -3.24
N LYS A 25 49.85 18.09 -3.81
CA LYS A 25 50.09 18.09 -5.26
C LYS A 25 49.34 17.01 -6.04
N VAL A 26 48.80 15.98 -5.37
CA VAL A 26 48.00 14.92 -6.01
C VAL A 26 46.49 15.25 -5.95
N THR A 27 46.07 16.12 -5.03
CA THR A 27 44.66 16.48 -4.86
C THR A 27 44.20 17.64 -5.74
N GLN A 28 45.12 18.41 -6.36
CA GLN A 28 44.76 19.49 -7.30
C GLN A 28 44.68 19.07 -8.78
N GLU A 29 45.25 17.93 -9.19
CA GLU A 29 45.12 17.43 -10.57
C GLU A 29 43.93 16.48 -10.77
N LEU A 30 43.36 15.92 -9.70
CA LEU A 30 42.13 15.11 -9.78
C LEU A 30 40.82 15.92 -9.67
N LEU A 31 40.86 17.12 -9.07
CA LEU A 31 39.67 17.96 -8.89
C LEU A 31 39.40 18.93 -10.07
N MET A 32 40.33 19.05 -11.03
CA MET A 32 40.14 19.85 -12.26
C MET A 32 39.74 19.02 -13.48
N GLY A 33 39.64 17.69 -13.35
CA GLY A 33 39.31 16.77 -14.45
C GLY A 33 37.83 16.34 -14.55
N GLU A 34 37.04 16.51 -13.49
CA GLU A 34 35.64 16.01 -13.45
C GLU A 34 34.56 17.10 -13.33
N PHE A 35 34.93 18.38 -13.17
CA PHE A 35 33.96 19.48 -13.12
C PHE A 35 33.59 20.08 -14.49
N ALA A 36 34.13 19.57 -15.60
CA ALA A 36 33.86 20.07 -16.95
C ALA A 36 32.89 19.18 -17.78
N LYS A 37 32.09 18.31 -17.14
CA LYS A 37 31.09 17.46 -17.81
C LYS A 37 29.73 17.43 -17.10
N MET A 38 29.11 18.58 -16.83
CA MET A 38 27.65 18.61 -16.65
C MET A 38 27.07 20.04 -16.70
N ARG A 39 26.90 20.58 -17.92
CA ARG A 39 25.70 21.29 -18.39
C ARG A 39 26.00 21.99 -19.73
N LEU A 40 25.01 21.95 -20.62
CA LEU A 40 24.92 22.54 -21.96
C LEU A 40 25.60 21.73 -23.08
N ALA A 41 24.82 20.97 -23.84
CA ALA A 41 24.26 21.48 -25.09
C ALA A 41 23.63 20.35 -25.92
N VAL A 42 22.40 20.60 -26.35
CA VAL A 42 21.82 20.07 -27.58
C VAL A 42 22.73 20.48 -28.74
N SER A 43 23.15 19.52 -29.57
CA SER A 43 23.43 19.57 -31.02
C SER A 43 24.67 18.75 -31.43
N ASN A 44 24.45 17.78 -32.32
CA ASN A 44 25.46 17.06 -33.11
C ASN A 44 26.00 17.98 -34.22
N PRO A 45 27.23 17.83 -34.77
CA PRO A 45 27.49 16.74 -35.75
C PRO A 45 28.96 16.24 -35.96
N THR A 46 29.09 15.06 -36.62
CA THR A 46 30.17 14.58 -37.56
C THR A 46 31.63 14.49 -37.08
N ASP A 47 32.51 13.49 -37.34
CA ASP A 47 32.63 12.28 -38.20
C ASP A 47 33.98 11.58 -37.79
N PRO A 48 34.62 10.70 -38.60
CA PRO A 48 34.61 9.22 -38.65
C PRO A 48 35.84 8.54 -38.01
N ASN A 49 35.74 7.24 -37.64
CA ASN A 49 36.66 6.17 -38.09
C ASN A 49 36.40 4.80 -37.42
N ASN A 50 36.44 3.75 -38.26
CA ASN A 50 36.42 2.29 -38.01
C ASN A 50 35.15 1.66 -37.44
N ARG A 51 34.18 1.17 -38.23
CA ARG A 51 34.12 0.04 -39.21
C ARG A 51 34.39 -1.35 -38.64
N GLU A 52 33.30 -2.13 -38.50
CA GLU A 52 33.02 -3.51 -39.00
C GLU A 52 31.65 -3.95 -38.41
N SER A 53 30.70 -4.65 -39.03
CA SER A 53 30.27 -4.91 -40.41
C SER A 53 28.81 -5.46 -40.39
N PHE A 54 27.96 -5.00 -41.33
CA PHE A 54 26.72 -5.57 -41.95
C PHE A 54 25.64 -6.33 -41.10
N THR A 55 24.33 -6.05 -41.16
CA THR A 55 23.43 -6.01 -42.35
C THR A 55 22.01 -5.46 -42.05
N THR A 56 21.53 -4.54 -42.92
CA THR A 56 20.18 -4.31 -43.53
C THR A 56 18.89 -4.26 -42.68
N ARG A 57 17.98 -3.26 -42.80
CA ARG A 57 17.23 -2.81 -44.00
C ARG A 57 16.56 -1.41 -43.82
N GLU A 58 16.71 -0.56 -44.84
CA GLU A 58 15.79 0.45 -45.47
C GLU A 58 14.89 1.37 -44.59
N SER A 59 15.11 2.70 -44.44
CA SER A 59 14.94 3.87 -45.36
C SER A 59 13.46 4.23 -45.65
N LEU A 60 12.89 5.46 -45.65
CA LEU A 60 13.23 6.91 -45.56
C LEU A 60 11.84 7.68 -45.49
N PRO A 61 11.70 9.03 -45.60
CA PRO A 61 12.04 10.12 -44.67
C PRO A 61 10.87 11.13 -44.41
N ILE A 62 10.97 12.02 -43.42
CA ILE A 62 10.25 13.31 -43.44
C ILE A 62 11.23 14.47 -43.20
N ARG A 63 11.14 15.45 -44.09
CA ARG A 63 11.91 16.70 -44.16
C ARG A 63 11.56 17.67 -43.04
N SER A 64 12.56 18.42 -42.60
CA SER A 64 12.47 19.65 -41.81
C SER A 64 12.05 20.84 -42.67
N LEU A 65 11.34 21.80 -42.05
CA LEU A 65 11.25 23.27 -42.23
C LEU A 65 10.27 23.68 -41.08
N GLY A 66 10.49 24.59 -40.13
CA GLY A 66 11.31 25.79 -40.07
C GLY A 66 10.39 27.03 -39.99
N GLY A 67 10.34 27.72 -38.84
CA GLY A 67 10.08 29.17 -38.77
C GLY A 67 8.73 29.66 -38.22
N ASP A 68 8.83 30.60 -37.26
CA ASP A 68 7.79 31.26 -36.47
C ASP A 68 6.84 32.23 -37.22
N SER A 69 5.65 32.48 -36.63
CA SER A 69 5.10 33.81 -36.21
C SER A 69 3.59 34.05 -36.46
N TRP A 70 2.90 34.46 -35.37
CA TRP A 70 1.72 35.36 -35.19
C TRP A 70 0.47 35.30 -36.13
N GLY A 71 -0.74 35.21 -35.52
CA GLY A 71 -2.09 35.04 -36.14
C GLY A 71 -2.71 36.24 -36.88
N PRO A 72 -4.04 36.39 -37.09
CA PRO A 72 -5.21 35.65 -36.56
C PRO A 72 -6.33 35.23 -37.58
N SER A 73 -7.36 34.52 -37.06
CA SER A 73 -8.74 34.33 -37.58
C SER A 73 -9.00 33.37 -38.77
N GLY A 74 -9.93 32.42 -38.56
CA GLY A 74 -10.53 31.59 -39.62
C GLY A 74 -11.32 30.41 -39.06
N SER A 75 -12.63 30.40 -39.25
CA SER A 75 -13.61 29.40 -38.79
C SER A 75 -13.43 28.02 -39.45
N ILE A 76 -13.49 26.95 -38.66
CA ILE A 76 -13.70 25.58 -39.13
C ILE A 76 -14.93 25.05 -38.40
N ASP A 77 -16.09 25.24 -39.02
CA ASP A 77 -17.38 24.78 -38.53
C ASP A 77 -18.08 24.08 -39.69
N SER A 78 -17.65 22.84 -39.98
CA SER A 78 -18.33 21.96 -40.96
C SER A 78 -17.98 20.47 -40.84
N GLU A 79 -16.90 20.08 -40.13
CA GLU A 79 -16.56 18.65 -39.94
C GLU A 79 -17.08 18.06 -38.61
N GLU A 80 -17.39 18.87 -37.58
CA GLU A 80 -17.98 18.36 -36.32
C GLU A 80 -19.49 18.07 -36.40
N ARG A 81 -20.21 18.73 -37.33
CA ARG A 81 -21.67 18.50 -37.51
C ARG A 81 -21.99 17.15 -38.17
N LEU A 82 -21.09 16.60 -38.98
CA LEU A 82 -21.33 15.32 -39.67
C LEU A 82 -21.07 14.09 -38.79
N GLY A 83 -20.39 14.26 -37.65
CA GLY A 83 -20.12 13.23 -36.66
C GLY A 83 -21.25 13.02 -35.65
N GLN A 84 -21.97 14.08 -35.29
CA GLN A 84 -23.04 14.01 -34.27
C GLN A 84 -24.32 13.34 -34.78
N GLU A 85 -24.74 13.59 -36.03
CA GLU A 85 -25.96 12.99 -36.60
C GLU A 85 -25.88 11.46 -36.77
N LYS A 86 -24.67 10.91 -36.97
CA LYS A 86 -24.45 9.46 -37.09
C LYS A 86 -24.51 8.73 -35.75
N ILE A 87 -24.25 9.43 -34.64
CA ILE A 87 -24.27 8.86 -33.29
C ILE A 87 -25.70 8.83 -32.73
N GLU A 88 -26.50 9.87 -32.97
CA GLU A 88 -27.93 9.89 -32.54
C GLU A 88 -28.77 8.83 -33.24
N THR A 89 -28.53 8.58 -34.53
CA THR A 89 -29.22 7.54 -35.30
C THR A 89 -28.94 6.12 -34.76
N LEU A 90 -27.79 5.91 -34.10
CA LEU A 90 -27.40 4.63 -33.51
C LEU A 90 -28.06 4.42 -32.13
N PHE A 91 -28.18 5.49 -31.32
CA PHE A 91 -28.85 5.43 -30.02
C PHE A 91 -30.37 5.24 -30.14
N GLU A 92 -30.99 5.76 -31.20
CA GLU A 92 -32.43 5.61 -31.42
C GLU A 92 -32.81 4.21 -31.93
N LYS A 93 -31.88 3.52 -32.60
CA LYS A 93 -32.02 2.08 -32.94
C LYS A 93 -31.88 1.17 -31.73
N MET A 94 -31.04 1.53 -30.74
CA MET A 94 -30.88 0.75 -29.51
C MET A 94 -32.02 0.93 -28.51
N ARG A 95 -32.77 2.04 -28.57
CA ARG A 95 -33.98 2.26 -27.73
C ARG A 95 -35.22 1.51 -28.20
N LYS A 96 -35.26 1.03 -29.45
CA LYS A 96 -36.43 0.33 -30.02
C LYS A 96 -36.43 -1.20 -29.86
N SER A 97 -35.40 -1.78 -29.25
CA SER A 97 -35.23 -3.25 -29.14
C SER A 97 -35.39 -3.84 -27.73
N TYR A 98 -35.90 -3.08 -26.75
CA TYR A 98 -36.18 -3.61 -25.41
C TYR A 98 -37.63 -3.34 -25.00
N GLN A 99 -38.50 -4.34 -25.20
CA GLN A 99 -39.81 -4.44 -24.55
C GLN A 99 -39.90 -5.79 -23.84
N PHE A 100 -40.15 -5.75 -22.53
CA PHE A 100 -40.49 -6.92 -21.71
C PHE A 100 -41.97 -7.30 -21.89
N PRO A 101 -42.33 -8.59 -21.92
CA PRO A 101 -43.69 -9.02 -21.64
C PRO A 101 -43.87 -9.38 -20.16
N SER A 102 -44.98 -8.91 -19.61
CA SER A 102 -45.56 -9.27 -18.30
C SER A 102 -46.33 -10.60 -18.38
N GLY A 103 -46.30 -11.38 -17.30
CA GLY A 103 -47.15 -12.58 -17.15
C GLY A 103 -47.07 -13.20 -15.75
N GLU A 104 -48.21 -13.21 -15.06
CA GLU A 104 -48.47 -13.82 -13.74
C GLU A 104 -48.82 -15.32 -13.82
N THR A 105 -48.93 -15.94 -12.62
CA THR A 105 -49.54 -17.24 -12.23
C THR A 105 -48.58 -18.45 -12.25
N GLY A 106 -48.56 -19.39 -11.30
CA GLY A 106 -49.41 -19.68 -10.15
C GLY A 106 -48.84 -20.82 -9.29
N ILE A 107 -49.57 -21.11 -8.21
CA ILE A 107 -49.28 -22.00 -7.06
C ILE A 107 -49.28 -23.50 -7.43
N ASN A 108 -48.43 -24.31 -6.78
CA ASN A 108 -48.77 -25.65 -6.24
C ASN A 108 -47.63 -26.23 -5.39
N GLY A 109 -47.97 -26.76 -4.20
CA GLY A 109 -47.06 -27.49 -3.31
C GLY A 109 -47.26 -29.01 -3.35
N THR A 110 -46.38 -29.76 -2.68
CA THR A 110 -46.67 -30.98 -1.89
C THR A 110 -45.40 -31.60 -1.28
N SER A 111 -45.42 -31.72 0.06
CA SER A 111 -45.04 -32.84 0.96
C SER A 111 -43.93 -33.88 0.65
N GLY A 112 -43.18 -34.25 1.70
CA GLY A 112 -42.57 -35.58 1.91
C GLY A 112 -41.26 -35.53 2.72
N ALA A 113 -41.29 -35.46 4.05
CA ALA A 113 -41.20 -36.59 5.02
C ALA A 113 -39.79 -37.23 5.17
N GLN A 114 -39.24 -37.08 6.38
CA GLN A 114 -38.07 -37.78 6.94
C GLN A 114 -38.42 -39.21 7.39
N THR A 115 -37.40 -40.09 7.36
CA THR A 115 -37.17 -41.22 8.30
C THR A 115 -35.64 -41.36 8.42
N LEU A 116 -34.91 -41.29 9.54
CA LEU A 116 -34.97 -41.93 10.87
C LEU A 116 -34.86 -43.47 10.88
N PHE A 117 -33.80 -43.98 10.23
CA PHE A 117 -33.10 -45.25 10.47
C PHE A 117 -31.94 -45.23 9.46
N GLU A 118 -30.68 -44.91 9.78
CA GLU A 118 -29.76 -45.72 10.55
C GLU A 118 -28.69 -44.80 11.15
N ALA A 119 -28.92 -44.47 12.41
CA ALA A 119 -27.89 -44.12 13.36
C ALA A 119 -27.11 -45.39 13.75
N PHE A 120 -25.93 -45.19 14.35
CA PHE A 120 -25.02 -46.17 14.90
C PHE A 120 -24.10 -46.84 13.87
N HIS A 121 -22.89 -46.29 13.70
CA HIS A 121 -21.63 -46.94 14.04
C HIS A 121 -20.51 -45.88 14.03
N SER A 122 -20.08 -45.47 15.22
CA SER A 122 -18.80 -44.81 15.52
C SER A 122 -18.17 -45.62 16.68
N PRO A 123 -16.84 -45.75 16.78
CA PRO A 123 -16.07 -44.75 17.54
C PRO A 123 -14.59 -44.54 17.07
N ASN A 124 -14.13 -43.28 17.01
CA ASN A 124 -13.06 -42.65 17.83
C ASN A 124 -11.88 -42.25 16.89
N ASP A 125 -11.12 -41.17 17.05
CA ASP A 125 -11.08 -40.01 17.94
C ASP A 125 -10.15 -39.02 17.22
N SER A 126 -10.55 -37.78 16.96
CA SER A 126 -9.60 -36.71 16.63
C SER A 126 -10.17 -35.36 17.05
N LEU A 127 -9.52 -34.79 18.06
CA LEU A 127 -9.74 -33.48 18.62
C LEU A 127 -9.62 -32.39 17.54
N ILE A 128 -10.77 -31.90 17.08
CA ILE A 128 -10.89 -30.65 16.31
C ILE A 128 -12.01 -29.85 16.99
N PRO A 129 -11.77 -28.62 17.48
CA PRO A 129 -12.86 -27.75 17.91
C PRO A 129 -13.71 -27.38 16.69
N ARG A 130 -14.99 -27.75 16.75
CA ARG A 130 -16.01 -27.47 15.74
C ARG A 130 -16.32 -25.98 15.65
N ASN A 131 -16.65 -25.57 14.42
CA ASN A 131 -17.41 -24.40 14.00
C ASN A 131 -18.10 -23.63 15.14
N LEU A 132 -17.69 -22.39 15.32
CA LEU A 132 -18.49 -21.38 15.99
C LEU A 132 -19.72 -21.07 15.12
N ASP A 133 -20.90 -21.27 15.70
CA ASP A 133 -22.19 -20.79 15.22
C ASP A 133 -22.09 -19.33 14.77
N THR A 134 -22.35 -19.08 13.48
CA THR A 134 -22.59 -17.74 12.94
C THR A 134 -24.00 -17.28 13.33
N LYS A 135 -24.20 -16.96 14.61
CA LYS A 135 -25.33 -16.12 15.01
C LYS A 135 -25.00 -14.69 14.63
N THR A 136 -25.62 -14.22 13.55
CA THR A 136 -25.67 -12.82 13.17
C THR A 136 -26.11 -11.99 14.38
N PRO A 137 -25.31 -11.05 14.89
CA PRO A 137 -25.78 -10.13 15.91
C PRO A 137 -26.75 -9.15 15.25
N ASN A 138 -27.91 -8.96 15.88
CA ASN A 138 -28.78 -7.82 15.59
C ASN A 138 -27.95 -6.55 15.50
N ALA A 139 -28.11 -5.82 14.40
CA ALA A 139 -27.51 -4.51 14.15
C ALA A 139 -28.02 -3.49 15.20
N ALA A 140 -27.36 -3.47 16.36
CA ALA A 140 -27.44 -2.35 17.27
C ALA A 140 -26.53 -1.25 16.68
N LYS A 141 -27.13 -0.09 16.37
CA LYS A 141 -26.42 1.14 16.04
C LYS A 141 -25.52 1.52 17.23
N HIS A 142 -24.30 1.00 17.25
CA HIS A 142 -23.29 1.41 18.22
C HIS A 142 -22.67 2.71 17.71
N ALA A 143 -22.96 3.81 18.38
CA ALA A 143 -22.05 4.95 18.35
C ALA A 143 -20.68 4.43 18.83
N THR A 144 -19.67 4.49 17.97
CA THR A 144 -18.32 4.05 18.32
C THR A 144 -17.71 5.10 19.25
N ILE A 145 -17.90 4.93 20.55
CA ILE A 145 -17.19 5.74 21.56
C ILE A 145 -15.74 5.25 21.60
N LEU A 146 -14.77 6.18 21.49
CA LEU A 146 -13.35 5.85 21.67
C LEU A 146 -13.14 5.10 22.98
N LYS A 147 -12.46 3.97 22.89
CA LYS A 147 -12.09 3.16 24.05
C LYS A 147 -10.76 3.64 24.64
N ASP A 148 -10.37 3.06 25.77
CA ASP A 148 -9.00 3.16 26.25
C ASP A 148 -8.03 2.56 25.21
N PRO A 149 -6.81 3.10 25.06
CA PRO A 149 -5.88 2.66 24.01
C PRO A 149 -5.64 1.14 23.98
N GLU A 150 -5.59 0.50 25.14
CA GLU A 150 -5.41 -0.94 25.31
C GLU A 150 -6.51 -1.76 24.62
N ALA A 151 -7.73 -1.23 24.53
CA ALA A 151 -8.87 -1.95 23.93
C ALA A 151 -8.78 -2.07 22.41
N TYR A 152 -7.82 -1.39 21.77
CA TYR A 152 -7.57 -1.45 20.32
C TYR A 152 -6.62 -2.60 19.94
N ALA A 153 -5.90 -3.18 20.90
CA ALA A 153 -4.89 -4.20 20.62
C ALA A 153 -5.46 -5.47 19.96
N GLU A 154 -6.49 -6.08 20.56
CA GLU A 154 -7.10 -7.31 20.05
C GLU A 154 -7.81 -7.13 18.68
N PRO A 155 -8.61 -6.06 18.48
CA PRO A 155 -9.16 -5.75 17.15
C PRO A 155 -8.09 -5.58 16.08
N PHE A 156 -6.99 -4.87 16.39
CA PHE A 156 -5.88 -4.70 15.46
C PHE A 156 -5.15 -6.02 15.17
N ILE A 157 -4.88 -6.83 16.18
CA ILE A 157 -4.29 -8.17 16.03
C ILE A 157 -5.14 -9.06 15.10
N SER A 158 -6.47 -9.03 15.28
CA SER A 158 -7.41 -9.78 14.46
C SER A 158 -7.34 -9.31 13.00
N PHE A 159 -7.41 -7.99 12.78
CA PHE A 159 -7.26 -7.40 11.45
C PHE A 159 -5.96 -7.82 10.76
N MET A 160 -4.82 -7.75 11.45
CA MET A 160 -3.51 -8.07 10.89
C MET A 160 -3.35 -9.55 10.51
N THR A 161 -3.99 -10.44 11.26
CA THR A 161 -3.99 -11.89 11.03
C THR A 161 -4.91 -12.28 9.86
N GLU A 162 -6.06 -11.63 9.77
CA GLU A 162 -7.09 -11.97 8.79
C GLU A 162 -6.82 -11.35 7.41
N ASN A 163 -6.18 -10.18 7.35
CA ASN A 163 -6.03 -9.36 6.15
C ASN A 163 -4.56 -9.22 5.69
N PRO A 164 -3.95 -10.29 5.16
CA PRO A 164 -2.52 -10.33 4.90
C PRO A 164 -2.09 -9.45 3.73
N THR A 165 -2.89 -9.33 2.67
CA THR A 165 -2.54 -8.55 1.47
C THR A 165 -3.22 -7.19 1.46
N VAL A 166 -2.75 -6.27 0.62
CA VAL A 166 -3.38 -4.94 0.45
C VAL A 166 -4.86 -5.05 0.04
N TRP A 167 -5.20 -5.98 -0.86
CA TRP A 167 -6.59 -6.19 -1.28
C TRP A 167 -7.51 -6.64 -0.15
N HIS A 168 -7.04 -7.54 0.73
CA HIS A 168 -7.84 -7.98 1.87
C HIS A 168 -8.02 -6.83 2.88
N ALA A 169 -6.97 -6.04 3.13
CA ALA A 169 -7.04 -4.88 4.01
C ALA A 169 -8.07 -3.86 3.50
N ILE A 170 -8.03 -3.51 2.21
CA ILE A 170 -9.00 -2.59 1.61
C ILE A 170 -10.42 -3.17 1.63
N GLN A 171 -10.62 -4.44 1.28
CA GLN A 171 -11.95 -5.06 1.35
C GLN A 171 -12.53 -5.06 2.77
N TYR A 172 -11.70 -5.32 3.78
CA TYR A 172 -12.10 -5.21 5.18
C TYR A 172 -12.60 -3.79 5.52
N TRP A 173 -11.90 -2.75 5.05
CA TRP A 173 -12.32 -1.37 5.25
C TRP A 173 -13.58 -1.00 4.49
N GLU A 174 -13.73 -1.43 3.23
CA GLU A 174 -14.99 -1.22 2.48
C GLU A 174 -16.19 -1.78 3.26
N ASN A 175 -16.08 -3.02 3.74
CA ASN A 175 -17.15 -3.65 4.52
C ASN A 175 -17.43 -2.87 5.81
N LYS A 176 -16.39 -2.51 6.56
CA LYS A 176 -16.55 -1.79 7.83
C LYS A 176 -17.11 -0.37 7.66
N LEU A 177 -16.75 0.32 6.58
CA LEU A 177 -17.30 1.63 6.21
C LEU A 177 -18.77 1.51 5.81
N GLU A 178 -19.13 0.51 5.00
CA GLU A 178 -20.52 0.24 4.60
C GLU A 178 -21.41 -0.10 5.81
N ASP A 179 -20.92 -0.93 6.73
CA ASP A 179 -21.59 -1.24 8.00
C ASP A 179 -21.82 0.02 8.87
N ALA A 180 -20.94 1.02 8.74
CA ALA A 180 -21.05 2.32 9.41
C ALA A 180 -21.86 3.37 8.62
N GLY A 181 -22.47 2.98 7.50
CA GLY A 181 -23.35 3.82 6.68
C GLY A 181 -22.64 4.70 5.66
N PHE A 182 -21.37 4.43 5.35
CA PHE A 182 -20.69 5.12 4.25
C PHE A 182 -21.17 4.58 2.90
N SER A 183 -21.39 5.48 1.94
CA SER A 183 -21.79 5.13 0.57
C SER A 183 -20.60 5.05 -0.37
N LYS A 184 -20.47 3.95 -1.12
CA LYS A 184 -19.45 3.81 -2.16
C LYS A 184 -19.74 4.72 -3.34
N LEU A 185 -18.76 5.55 -3.69
CA LEU A 185 -18.77 6.38 -4.88
C LEU A 185 -18.05 5.67 -6.02
N SER A 186 -18.70 5.62 -7.18
CA SER A 186 -18.05 5.17 -8.42
C SER A 186 -17.09 6.26 -8.91
N PRO A 187 -15.81 5.95 -9.17
CA PRO A 187 -14.90 6.91 -9.79
C PRO A 187 -15.29 7.23 -11.24
N ARG A 188 -16.14 6.41 -11.87
CA ARG A 188 -16.57 6.53 -13.27
C ARG A 188 -17.82 7.37 -13.49
N ASP A 189 -18.56 7.67 -12.42
CA ASP A 189 -19.81 8.42 -12.50
C ASP A 189 -19.59 9.86 -12.05
N SER A 190 -20.47 10.78 -12.47
CA SER A 190 -20.54 12.10 -11.83
C SER A 190 -20.98 11.97 -10.36
N TRP A 191 -20.46 12.87 -9.51
CA TRP A 191 -20.83 12.96 -8.09
C TRP A 191 -21.79 14.13 -7.81
N ASN A 192 -22.09 14.96 -8.81
CA ASN A 192 -22.97 16.10 -8.66
C ASN A 192 -24.36 15.64 -8.18
N GLY A 193 -24.87 16.28 -7.12
CA GLY A 193 -26.13 15.90 -6.49
C GLY A 193 -26.10 14.60 -5.67
N LYS A 194 -24.93 13.97 -5.47
CA LYS A 194 -24.78 12.78 -4.61
C LYS A 194 -24.20 13.09 -3.23
N LEU A 195 -23.42 14.17 -3.12
CA LEU A 195 -22.82 14.59 -1.85
C LEU A 195 -23.74 15.57 -1.15
N GLU A 196 -23.92 15.39 0.15
CA GLU A 196 -24.72 16.27 1.01
C GLU A 196 -24.03 16.51 2.36
N PRO A 197 -24.34 17.63 3.06
CA PRO A 197 -23.88 17.82 4.43
C PRO A 197 -24.35 16.67 5.33
N ASN A 198 -23.51 16.25 6.27
CA ASN A 198 -23.68 15.02 7.09
C ASN A 198 -23.57 13.70 6.31
N GLY A 199 -23.29 13.75 5.00
CA GLY A 199 -23.07 12.55 4.20
C GLY A 199 -21.74 11.86 4.51
N LYS A 200 -21.69 10.54 4.33
CA LYS A 200 -20.51 9.71 4.53
C LYS A 200 -20.22 8.91 3.27
N TYR A 201 -19.01 8.99 2.76
CA TYR A 201 -18.68 8.43 1.45
C TYR A 201 -17.29 7.83 1.40
N TYR A 202 -17.09 6.89 0.49
CA TYR A 202 -15.76 6.42 0.16
C TYR A 202 -15.62 6.12 -1.33
N VAL A 203 -14.41 6.19 -1.85
CA VAL A 203 -14.06 5.82 -3.22
C VAL A 203 -12.86 4.88 -3.19
N ASN A 204 -12.90 3.85 -4.03
CA ASN A 204 -11.81 2.91 -4.20
C ASN A 204 -11.13 3.13 -5.55
N ARG A 205 -9.79 2.99 -5.57
CA ARG A 205 -8.99 2.89 -6.78
C ARG A 205 -8.21 1.59 -6.77
N ASN A 206 -8.30 0.84 -7.88
CA ASN A 206 -7.54 -0.39 -8.13
C ASN A 206 -7.81 -1.56 -7.16
N GLY A 207 -8.71 -1.43 -6.18
CA GLY A 207 -8.88 -2.41 -5.11
C GLY A 207 -7.76 -2.36 -4.06
N THR A 208 -6.87 -1.36 -4.13
CA THR A 208 -5.68 -1.26 -3.26
C THR A 208 -5.50 0.09 -2.59
N SER A 209 -6.17 1.13 -3.09
CA SER A 209 -6.22 2.46 -2.46
C SER A 209 -7.66 2.88 -2.23
N LEU A 210 -7.89 3.61 -1.14
CA LEU A 210 -9.22 4.01 -0.68
C LEU A 210 -9.18 5.41 -0.08
N ILE A 211 -10.13 6.26 -0.45
CA ILE A 211 -10.36 7.54 0.23
C ILE A 211 -11.75 7.49 0.85
N ALA A 212 -11.83 7.64 2.16
CA ALA A 212 -13.08 7.74 2.91
C ALA A 212 -13.20 9.12 3.56
N PHE A 213 -14.39 9.69 3.56
CA PHE A 213 -14.64 11.00 4.15
C PHE A 213 -16.06 11.17 4.67
N SER A 214 -16.20 12.01 5.68
CA SER A 214 -17.49 12.49 6.20
C SER A 214 -17.59 14.00 6.03
N VAL A 215 -18.72 14.46 5.50
CA VAL A 215 -18.99 15.88 5.27
C VAL A 215 -19.62 16.49 6.51
N GLY A 216 -19.01 17.53 7.08
CA GLY A 216 -19.58 18.27 8.21
C GLY A 216 -20.92 18.90 7.86
N GLY A 217 -21.86 18.96 8.81
CA GLY A 217 -23.21 19.45 8.54
C GLY A 217 -23.30 20.94 8.22
N ALA A 218 -22.27 21.73 8.54
CA ALA A 218 -22.15 23.14 8.18
C ALA A 218 -21.17 23.39 7.01
N TYR A 219 -20.67 22.33 6.37
CA TYR A 219 -19.70 22.44 5.28
C TYR A 219 -20.24 23.26 4.11
N LYS A 220 -19.38 24.11 3.55
CA LYS A 220 -19.58 24.85 2.30
C LYS A 220 -18.33 24.78 1.46
N SER A 221 -18.48 24.86 0.13
CA SER A 221 -17.33 24.92 -0.77
C SER A 221 -16.43 26.11 -0.39
N GLY A 222 -15.12 25.86 -0.29
CA GLY A 222 -14.14 26.82 0.23
C GLY A 222 -13.79 26.64 1.72
N ASN A 223 -14.50 25.78 2.46
CA ASN A 223 -14.09 25.36 3.79
C ASN A 223 -12.98 24.29 3.72
N GLY A 224 -12.23 24.16 4.82
CA GLY A 224 -11.09 23.25 4.91
C GLY A 224 -11.44 21.77 5.02
N ILE A 225 -10.41 20.94 4.83
CA ILE A 225 -10.44 19.49 5.01
C ILE A 225 -9.34 19.11 6.02
N ALA A 226 -9.71 18.38 7.06
CA ALA A 226 -8.77 17.66 7.91
C ALA A 226 -8.47 16.31 7.25
N MET A 227 -7.27 16.18 6.69
CA MET A 227 -6.85 15.02 5.91
C MET A 227 -5.83 14.19 6.67
N VAL A 228 -5.98 12.88 6.59
CA VAL A 228 -4.99 11.91 7.07
C VAL A 228 -4.63 11.01 5.89
N ALA A 229 -3.35 10.91 5.58
CA ALA A 229 -2.83 10.05 4.51
C ALA A 229 -1.92 8.98 5.12
N ALA A 230 -2.22 7.71 4.86
CA ALA A 230 -1.43 6.56 5.28
C ALA A 230 -1.29 5.59 4.08
N HIS A 231 -0.50 4.53 4.21
CA HIS A 231 -0.43 3.50 3.16
C HIS A 231 -0.75 2.09 3.68
N SER A 232 -1.31 1.26 2.80
CA SER A 232 -1.84 -0.06 3.13
C SER A 232 -1.07 -1.21 2.48
N ASP A 233 -0.14 -0.89 1.58
CA ASP A 233 0.85 -1.84 1.08
C ASP A 233 1.97 -2.06 2.10
N SER A 234 2.69 -3.16 1.92
CA SER A 234 3.81 -3.56 2.77
C SER A 234 4.76 -4.42 1.96
N LEU A 235 6.02 -4.53 2.41
CA LEU A 235 6.97 -5.49 1.87
C LEU A 235 6.37 -6.90 1.75
N THR A 236 6.51 -7.49 0.56
CA THR A 236 5.96 -8.82 0.26
C THR A 236 6.73 -9.51 -0.87
N ALA A 237 6.50 -10.81 -1.10
CA ALA A 237 6.99 -11.50 -2.29
C ALA A 237 5.83 -11.71 -3.26
N ARG A 238 5.85 -11.02 -4.40
CA ARG A 238 4.80 -11.11 -5.43
C ARG A 238 5.12 -12.23 -6.41
N LEU A 239 4.09 -12.94 -6.86
CA LEU A 239 4.24 -13.94 -7.92
C LEU A 239 4.66 -13.26 -9.24
N LYS A 240 5.57 -13.89 -9.97
CA LYS A 240 5.94 -13.43 -11.31
C LYS A 240 4.81 -13.68 -12.31
N PRO A 241 4.69 -12.90 -13.39
CA PRO A 241 3.72 -13.18 -14.46
C PRO A 241 3.81 -14.61 -15.02
N ILE A 242 5.01 -15.18 -15.02
CA ILE A 242 5.25 -16.61 -15.21
C ILE A 242 5.87 -17.14 -13.92
N SER A 243 5.06 -17.81 -13.09
CA SER A 243 5.50 -18.31 -11.79
C SER A 243 5.93 -19.78 -11.82
N THR A 244 5.70 -20.49 -12.92
CA THR A 244 6.21 -21.86 -13.09
C THR A 244 7.73 -21.87 -13.13
N LYS A 245 8.34 -22.72 -12.29
CA LYS A 245 9.77 -23.06 -12.33
C LYS A 245 9.91 -24.54 -12.65
N HIS A 246 11.04 -24.91 -13.24
CA HIS A 246 11.38 -26.33 -13.42
C HIS A 246 11.58 -27.00 -12.06
N ASN A 247 11.19 -28.28 -11.99
CA ASN A 247 11.56 -29.15 -10.88
C ASN A 247 13.09 -29.18 -10.74
N LYS A 248 13.58 -29.08 -9.49
CA LYS A 248 14.99 -29.23 -9.16
C LYS A 248 15.13 -30.24 -8.04
N ALA A 249 15.80 -31.35 -8.32
CA ALA A 249 16.11 -32.39 -7.34
C ALA A 249 14.88 -32.86 -6.54
N GLY A 250 13.74 -33.03 -7.21
CA GLY A 250 12.49 -33.48 -6.59
C GLY A 250 11.64 -32.37 -5.96
N PHE A 251 12.10 -31.11 -5.99
CA PHE A 251 11.40 -29.97 -5.39
C PHE A 251 10.75 -29.07 -6.45
N VAL A 252 9.47 -28.76 -6.21
CA VAL A 252 8.71 -27.78 -6.99
C VAL A 252 8.93 -26.39 -6.38
N GLN A 253 9.48 -25.48 -7.18
CA GLN A 253 9.74 -24.10 -6.78
C GLN A 253 8.70 -23.13 -7.37
N LEU A 254 8.54 -21.96 -6.74
CA LEU A 254 7.65 -20.89 -7.20
C LEU A 254 8.44 -19.65 -7.63
N GLY A 255 8.15 -19.15 -8.82
CA GLY A 255 8.72 -17.91 -9.34
C GLY A 255 8.11 -16.68 -8.66
N VAL A 256 8.87 -16.01 -7.80
CA VAL A 256 8.46 -14.78 -7.10
C VAL A 256 9.46 -13.66 -7.32
N ALA A 257 9.04 -12.42 -7.08
CA ALA A 257 9.87 -11.22 -7.06
C ALA A 257 9.67 -10.47 -5.74
N PRO A 258 10.72 -9.82 -5.19
CA PRO A 258 10.55 -8.96 -4.04
C PRO A 258 9.73 -7.72 -4.43
N TYR A 259 8.78 -7.36 -3.58
CA TYR A 259 8.17 -6.03 -3.57
C TYR A 259 8.89 -5.19 -2.52
N ALA A 260 9.44 -4.05 -2.96
CA ALA A 260 10.34 -3.21 -2.16
C ALA A 260 11.52 -4.01 -1.57
N GLY A 261 11.79 -3.84 -0.27
CA GLY A 261 12.91 -4.48 0.44
C GLY A 261 12.71 -5.96 0.80
N ALA A 262 11.64 -6.61 0.36
CA ALA A 262 11.32 -7.99 0.71
C ALA A 262 12.37 -9.00 0.20
N LEU A 263 12.18 -10.28 0.59
CA LEU A 263 13.16 -11.35 0.37
C LEU A 263 14.54 -10.92 0.92
N ASN A 264 14.53 -10.44 2.16
CA ASN A 264 15.73 -10.17 2.97
C ASN A 264 15.95 -11.30 3.99
N GLU A 265 16.92 -11.14 4.88
CA GLU A 265 17.37 -12.16 5.83
C GLU A 265 16.24 -12.66 6.76
N THR A 266 15.20 -11.85 7.01
CA THR A 266 14.10 -12.22 7.90
C THR A 266 13.10 -13.21 7.28
N TRP A 267 13.14 -13.38 5.95
CA TRP A 267 12.22 -14.22 5.17
C TRP A 267 12.62 -15.68 5.10
N TRP A 268 13.87 -16.01 5.42
CA TRP A 268 14.33 -17.38 5.47
C TRP A 268 13.63 -18.13 6.60
N ASP A 269 13.33 -19.41 6.36
CA ASP A 269 12.73 -20.33 7.33
C ASP A 269 11.39 -19.86 7.92
N ARG A 270 10.63 -19.08 7.14
CA ARG A 270 9.26 -18.66 7.44
C ARG A 270 8.23 -19.54 6.75
N ASP A 271 7.12 -19.76 7.45
CA ASP A 271 5.95 -20.45 6.90
C ASP A 271 5.10 -19.45 6.13
N LEU A 272 5.13 -19.55 4.81
CA LEU A 272 4.55 -18.57 3.90
C LEU A 272 3.22 -19.05 3.32
N GLY A 273 2.18 -18.25 3.54
CA GLY A 273 0.86 -18.40 2.95
C GLY A 273 0.82 -17.70 1.60
N ILE A 274 -0.29 -17.83 0.89
CA ILE A 274 -0.52 -17.12 -0.37
C ILE A 274 -1.93 -16.54 -0.40
N GLY A 275 -2.06 -15.35 -0.97
CA GLY A 275 -3.34 -14.71 -1.21
C GLY A 275 -3.21 -13.48 -2.09
N GLY A 276 -4.33 -12.88 -2.46
CA GLY A 276 -4.38 -11.70 -3.30
C GLY A 276 -5.62 -11.67 -4.17
N ARG A 277 -5.54 -11.02 -5.33
CA ARG A 277 -6.67 -10.91 -6.26
C ARG A 277 -6.54 -11.85 -7.44
N VAL A 278 -7.68 -12.32 -7.93
CA VAL A 278 -7.84 -13.12 -9.14
C VAL A 278 -8.87 -12.42 -10.02
N LEU A 279 -8.52 -12.18 -11.28
CA LEU A 279 -9.43 -11.64 -12.28
C LEU A 279 -10.07 -12.80 -13.04
N VAL A 280 -11.41 -12.81 -13.06
CA VAL A 280 -12.19 -13.91 -13.65
C VAL A 280 -13.18 -13.33 -14.65
N LYS A 281 -13.19 -13.91 -15.86
CA LYS A 281 -14.17 -13.60 -16.90
C LYS A 281 -15.36 -14.54 -16.77
N ASP A 282 -16.52 -14.01 -16.44
CA ASP A 282 -17.77 -14.76 -16.47
C ASP A 282 -18.13 -15.08 -17.94
N GLU A 283 -18.30 -16.36 -18.26
CA GLU A 283 -18.56 -16.78 -19.65
C GLU A 283 -19.98 -16.45 -20.13
N LYS A 284 -20.95 -16.37 -19.23
CA LYS A 284 -22.36 -16.15 -19.58
C LYS A 284 -22.59 -14.69 -19.95
N THR A 285 -22.00 -13.78 -19.18
CA THR A 285 -22.15 -12.33 -19.31
C THR A 285 -21.00 -11.68 -20.09
N GLY A 286 -19.83 -12.32 -20.13
CA GLY A 286 -18.60 -11.77 -20.68
C GLY A 286 -17.89 -10.77 -19.77
N TYR A 287 -18.45 -10.46 -18.60
CA TYR A 287 -17.91 -9.47 -17.66
C TYR A 287 -16.69 -10.01 -16.92
N ILE A 288 -15.77 -9.09 -16.59
CA ILE A 288 -14.59 -9.39 -15.79
C ILE A 288 -14.85 -8.88 -14.37
N SER A 289 -14.63 -9.76 -13.40
CA SER A 289 -14.76 -9.44 -11.97
C SER A 289 -13.48 -9.77 -11.22
N GLN A 290 -13.26 -9.08 -10.11
CA GLN A 290 -12.19 -9.37 -9.16
C GLN A 290 -12.74 -10.29 -8.07
N LYS A 291 -12.00 -11.34 -7.73
CA LYS A 291 -12.21 -12.19 -6.55
C LYS A 291 -10.97 -12.19 -5.67
N LEU A 292 -11.14 -12.25 -4.36
CA LEU A 292 -10.02 -12.37 -3.42
C LEU A 292 -9.85 -13.82 -2.98
N VAL A 293 -8.61 -14.28 -2.95
CA VAL A 293 -8.25 -15.64 -2.51
C VAL A 293 -7.22 -15.56 -1.40
N LYS A 294 -7.34 -16.44 -0.41
CA LYS A 294 -6.36 -16.69 0.65
C LYS A 294 -6.39 -18.17 0.96
N LEU A 295 -5.29 -18.89 0.72
CA LEU A 295 -5.22 -20.31 1.07
C LEU A 295 -5.01 -20.46 2.59
N GLY A 296 -5.68 -21.45 3.19
CA GLY A 296 -5.75 -21.62 4.65
C GLY A 296 -4.54 -22.26 5.33
N TRP A 297 -3.44 -22.52 4.62
CA TRP A 297 -2.23 -23.15 5.18
C TRP A 297 -0.96 -22.55 4.53
N PRO A 298 0.22 -22.67 5.18
CA PRO A 298 1.48 -22.24 4.57
C PRO A 298 1.83 -23.14 3.40
N ILE A 299 1.81 -22.59 2.19
CA ILE A 299 2.09 -23.34 0.96
C ILE A 299 3.55 -23.29 0.56
N ALA A 300 4.33 -22.38 1.14
CA ALA A 300 5.66 -22.04 0.68
C ALA A 300 6.64 -21.88 1.84
N ARG A 301 7.89 -22.25 1.62
CA ARG A 301 9.01 -22.00 2.55
C ARG A 301 10.31 -21.78 1.78
N ILE A 302 11.15 -20.88 2.29
CA ILE A 302 12.50 -20.63 1.77
C ILE A 302 13.50 -21.18 2.82
N PRO A 303 14.04 -22.39 2.66
CA PRO A 303 14.89 -23.01 3.67
C PRO A 303 16.29 -22.38 3.67
N THR A 304 16.86 -22.12 4.86
CA THR A 304 18.29 -21.79 4.95
C THR A 304 19.16 -22.97 4.52
N LEU A 305 20.38 -22.67 4.08
CA LEU A 305 21.41 -23.68 3.93
C LEU A 305 21.95 -24.05 5.32
N ALA A 306 22.20 -25.34 5.56
CA ALA A 306 22.81 -25.74 6.82
C ALA A 306 24.22 -25.13 6.96
N PRO A 307 24.60 -24.63 8.17
CA PRO A 307 25.89 -23.97 8.35
C PRO A 307 27.11 -24.87 8.07
N HIS A 308 26.92 -26.20 8.13
CA HIS A 308 27.95 -27.21 7.84
C HIS A 308 28.55 -27.14 6.43
N PHE A 309 27.89 -26.47 5.49
CA PHE A 309 28.38 -26.30 4.12
C PHE A 309 29.48 -25.23 3.98
N GLY A 310 29.82 -24.51 5.07
CA GLY A 310 30.97 -23.61 5.13
C GLY A 310 30.83 -22.27 4.37
N VAL A 311 29.68 -22.02 3.74
CA VAL A 311 29.40 -20.78 2.98
C VAL A 311 28.40 -19.84 3.67
N GLY A 312 28.05 -20.13 4.94
CA GLY A 312 27.02 -19.41 5.70
C GLY A 312 25.59 -19.86 5.35
N MET A 313 24.65 -19.61 6.26
CA MET A 313 23.26 -20.10 6.14
C MET A 313 22.46 -19.48 4.99
N PHE A 314 22.88 -18.30 4.53
CA PHE A 314 22.25 -17.60 3.41
C PHE A 314 22.95 -17.83 2.06
N GLY A 315 24.05 -18.59 2.04
CA GLY A 315 24.88 -18.77 0.84
C GLY A 315 25.36 -17.42 0.28
N GLN A 316 24.98 -17.11 -0.96
CA GLN A 316 25.27 -15.82 -1.61
C GLN A 316 24.11 -14.82 -1.47
N ASN A 317 23.04 -15.18 -0.74
CA ASN A 317 21.82 -14.41 -0.57
C ASN A 317 21.19 -13.95 -1.90
N ASN A 318 21.31 -14.76 -2.96
CA ASN A 318 20.81 -14.40 -4.27
C ASN A 318 19.27 -14.51 -4.32
N LYS A 319 18.59 -13.38 -4.48
CA LYS A 319 17.11 -13.32 -4.49
C LYS A 319 16.45 -14.14 -5.61
N GLU A 320 17.14 -14.39 -6.74
CA GLU A 320 16.58 -15.11 -7.88
C GLU A 320 16.81 -16.62 -7.80
N THR A 321 17.95 -17.05 -7.27
CA THR A 321 18.40 -18.45 -7.33
C THR A 321 18.43 -19.16 -5.98
N GLN A 322 18.46 -18.41 -4.87
CA GLN A 322 18.59 -18.96 -3.52
C GLN A 322 17.39 -18.61 -2.63
N LEU A 323 16.81 -17.40 -2.70
CA LEU A 323 15.53 -17.07 -2.03
C LEU A 323 14.32 -17.46 -2.88
N VAL A 324 14.29 -18.70 -3.34
CA VAL A 324 13.19 -19.23 -4.16
C VAL A 324 12.31 -20.13 -3.30
N PRO A 325 11.02 -19.79 -3.09
CA PRO A 325 10.13 -20.61 -2.27
C PRO A 325 9.91 -22.00 -2.86
N ILE A 326 9.97 -23.01 -2.01
CA ILE A 326 9.58 -24.39 -2.30
C ILE A 326 8.10 -24.55 -1.95
N ILE A 327 7.32 -25.11 -2.87
CA ILE A 327 5.85 -25.27 -2.75
C ILE A 327 5.37 -26.72 -2.85
N GLY A 328 6.29 -27.68 -3.01
CA GLY A 328 5.94 -29.09 -3.07
C GLY A 328 7.07 -29.99 -3.50
N LEU A 329 6.74 -31.27 -3.60
CA LEU A 329 7.63 -32.35 -4.05
C LEU A 329 7.06 -32.98 -5.33
N ASP A 330 7.95 -33.42 -6.20
CA ASP A 330 7.64 -34.16 -7.43
C ASP A 330 8.86 -35.05 -7.76
N ASN A 331 8.76 -36.35 -7.47
CA ASN A 331 9.81 -37.35 -7.70
C ASN A 331 9.48 -38.25 -8.91
N SER A 332 8.70 -37.75 -9.86
CA SER A 332 8.24 -38.52 -11.02
C SER A 332 9.39 -39.06 -11.89
N ASP A 333 10.57 -38.43 -11.85
CA ASP A 333 11.81 -38.88 -12.49
C ASP A 333 12.36 -40.18 -11.87
N ILE A 334 12.16 -40.38 -10.55
CA ILE A 334 12.53 -41.61 -9.84
C ILE A 334 11.46 -42.71 -10.04
N GLU A 335 10.18 -42.34 -9.98
CA GLU A 335 9.08 -43.30 -10.11
C GLU A 335 9.02 -43.91 -11.52
N SER A 336 9.25 -43.08 -12.56
CA SER A 336 9.28 -43.52 -13.95
C SER A 336 10.45 -44.45 -14.31
N SER A 337 11.53 -44.45 -13.51
CA SER A 337 12.65 -45.38 -13.66
C SER A 337 12.46 -46.71 -12.92
N ALA A 338 11.44 -46.83 -12.05
CA ALA A 338 11.07 -48.06 -11.35
C ALA A 338 9.95 -48.87 -12.04
N SER A 339 9.15 -48.25 -12.92
CA SER A 339 8.03 -48.89 -13.62
C SER A 339 8.28 -49.04 -15.13
N SER A 340 9.10 -50.03 -15.51
CA SER A 340 9.21 -50.51 -16.90
C SER A 340 8.14 -51.57 -17.25
N SER A 341 6.93 -51.43 -16.71
CA SER A 341 5.73 -52.11 -17.25
C SER A 341 4.45 -51.44 -16.74
N SER A 342 3.50 -51.29 -17.65
CA SER A 342 2.16 -50.69 -17.53
C SER A 342 2.04 -49.17 -17.68
N SER A 343 1.47 -48.81 -18.85
CA SER A 343 0.73 -47.60 -19.18
C SER A 343 1.20 -46.30 -18.54
N SER A 344 2.03 -45.58 -19.28
CA SER A 344 2.17 -44.14 -19.21
C SER A 344 0.81 -43.46 -19.41
N GLU A 345 0.04 -43.29 -18.35
CA GLU A 345 -0.58 -41.99 -18.13
C GLU A 345 0.58 -41.04 -17.84
N GLN A 346 1.24 -40.59 -18.92
CA GLN A 346 1.86 -39.27 -18.89
C GLN A 346 0.82 -38.39 -18.19
N PHE A 347 1.21 -37.81 -17.05
CA PHE A 347 0.60 -36.55 -16.65
C PHE A 347 0.91 -35.64 -17.83
N GLN A 348 -0.01 -35.65 -18.81
CA GLN A 348 -0.08 -34.62 -19.81
C GLN A 348 -0.09 -33.38 -18.94
N THR A 349 1.03 -32.65 -18.94
CA THR A 349 0.91 -31.23 -19.17
C THR A 349 -0.11 -31.17 -20.29
N SER A 350 -1.35 -30.87 -19.91
CA SER A 350 -2.40 -30.65 -20.87
C SER A 350 -1.88 -29.45 -21.64
N ASN A 351 -1.14 -29.73 -22.72
CA ASN A 351 -1.22 -28.97 -23.93
C ASN A 351 -2.71 -29.00 -24.20
N ILE A 352 -3.41 -28.01 -23.66
CA ILE A 352 -4.77 -27.65 -24.00
C ILE A 352 -4.66 -27.42 -25.50
N SER A 353 -4.94 -28.50 -26.25
CA SER A 353 -4.85 -28.56 -27.69
C SER A 353 -5.95 -27.64 -28.20
N GLY A 354 -5.57 -26.39 -28.48
CA GLY A 354 -6.46 -25.38 -29.07
C GLY A 354 -6.31 -23.96 -28.52
N ALA A 355 -5.79 -23.77 -27.30
CA ALA A 355 -5.59 -22.43 -26.73
C ALA A 355 -4.15 -21.97 -26.96
N LYS A 356 -3.93 -21.06 -27.90
CA LYS A 356 -2.73 -20.21 -27.93
C LYS A 356 -2.59 -19.52 -26.55
N SER A 357 -1.61 -19.95 -25.74
CA SER A 357 -1.14 -19.37 -24.46
C SER A 357 -2.21 -18.75 -23.54
N SER A 358 -2.95 -19.56 -22.77
CA SER A 358 -3.78 -19.04 -21.67
C SER A 358 -2.91 -18.68 -20.46
N PHE A 359 -3.30 -17.65 -19.70
CA PHE A 359 -2.59 -17.24 -18.47
C PHE A 359 -2.33 -18.40 -17.51
N VAL A 360 -3.32 -19.28 -17.30
CA VAL A 360 -3.18 -20.44 -16.42
C VAL A 360 -2.06 -21.40 -16.82
N SER A 361 -1.67 -21.47 -18.09
CA SER A 361 -0.57 -22.34 -18.54
C SER A 361 0.82 -21.83 -18.12
N THR A 362 0.94 -20.55 -17.72
CA THR A 362 2.20 -19.98 -17.23
C THR A 362 2.37 -20.11 -15.71
N GLN A 363 1.41 -20.77 -15.05
CA GLN A 363 1.34 -20.91 -13.59
C GLN A 363 1.49 -22.38 -13.17
N PRO A 364 1.93 -22.65 -11.92
CA PRO A 364 1.98 -24.03 -11.42
C PRO A 364 0.59 -24.70 -11.46
N PRO A 365 0.41 -25.83 -12.15
CA PRO A 365 -0.94 -26.41 -12.36
C PRO A 365 -1.67 -26.74 -11.07
N LYS A 366 -0.95 -27.26 -10.06
CA LYS A 366 -1.53 -27.55 -8.74
C LYS A 366 -2.00 -26.28 -8.02
N LEU A 367 -1.28 -25.17 -8.16
CA LEU A 367 -1.67 -23.88 -7.58
C LEU A 367 -2.94 -23.34 -8.24
N VAL A 368 -3.03 -23.39 -9.58
CA VAL A 368 -4.25 -23.02 -10.32
C VAL A 368 -5.45 -23.82 -9.81
N ASN A 369 -5.29 -25.13 -9.64
CA ASN A 369 -6.37 -26.00 -9.15
C ASN A 369 -6.84 -25.63 -7.75
N LEU A 370 -5.90 -25.33 -6.84
CA LEU A 370 -6.23 -24.93 -5.47
C LEU A 370 -6.96 -23.58 -5.43
N ILE A 371 -6.48 -22.59 -6.17
CA ILE A 371 -7.12 -21.27 -6.26
C ILE A 371 -8.51 -21.38 -6.88
N ALA A 372 -8.65 -22.13 -7.97
CA ALA A 372 -9.94 -22.33 -8.61
C ALA A 372 -10.93 -23.03 -7.67
N LYS A 373 -10.49 -24.04 -6.92
CA LYS A 373 -11.31 -24.71 -5.91
C LYS A 373 -11.74 -23.75 -4.80
N GLU A 374 -10.81 -22.98 -4.25
CA GLU A 374 -11.09 -22.01 -3.17
C GLU A 374 -12.12 -20.96 -3.60
N LEU A 375 -12.06 -20.52 -4.86
CA LEU A 375 -12.95 -19.49 -5.41
C LEU A 375 -14.24 -20.03 -6.05
N GLY A 376 -14.44 -21.35 -6.05
CA GLY A 376 -15.56 -22.01 -6.74
C GLY A 376 -15.57 -21.77 -8.26
N ILE A 377 -14.39 -21.70 -8.89
CA ILE A 377 -14.24 -21.52 -10.34
C ILE A 377 -14.17 -22.88 -11.02
N GLU A 378 -15.19 -23.22 -11.80
CA GLU A 378 -15.27 -24.52 -12.50
C GLU A 378 -14.30 -24.60 -13.69
N LYS A 379 -14.31 -23.57 -14.55
CA LYS A 379 -13.48 -23.48 -15.75
C LYS A 379 -12.28 -22.58 -15.52
N LYS A 380 -11.10 -23.16 -15.34
CA LYS A 380 -9.87 -22.45 -14.96
C LYS A 380 -9.43 -21.46 -16.03
N GLU A 381 -9.78 -21.71 -17.29
CA GLU A 381 -9.47 -20.86 -18.44
C GLU A 381 -10.16 -19.48 -18.35
N THR A 382 -11.17 -19.35 -17.49
CA THR A 382 -11.80 -18.06 -17.16
C THR A 382 -10.95 -17.17 -16.27
N ILE A 383 -9.92 -17.72 -15.62
CA ILE A 383 -8.92 -16.94 -14.89
C ILE A 383 -8.03 -16.24 -15.92
N ILE A 384 -8.21 -14.93 -16.03
CA ILE A 384 -7.49 -14.12 -17.02
C ILE A 384 -6.15 -13.61 -16.50
N ASN A 385 -6.05 -13.37 -15.19
CA ASN A 385 -4.84 -12.91 -14.51
C ASN A 385 -5.00 -13.00 -12.98
N TRP A 386 -3.90 -12.89 -12.24
CA TRP A 386 -3.92 -12.69 -10.79
C TRP A 386 -2.74 -11.84 -10.33
N GLU A 387 -2.87 -11.26 -9.15
CA GLU A 387 -1.77 -10.70 -8.38
C GLU A 387 -1.83 -11.32 -6.99
N LEU A 388 -0.83 -12.15 -6.69
CA LEU A 388 -0.75 -12.92 -5.47
C LEU A 388 0.56 -12.61 -4.76
N GLU A 389 0.47 -12.63 -3.44
CA GLU A 389 1.51 -12.27 -2.48
C GLU A 389 1.76 -13.45 -1.55
N LEU A 390 3.03 -13.72 -1.27
CA LEU A 390 3.42 -14.59 -0.16
C LEU A 390 3.60 -13.77 1.11
N PHE A 391 3.10 -14.29 2.23
CA PHE A 391 3.13 -13.60 3.52
C PHE A 391 3.38 -14.57 4.68
N ASP A 392 3.98 -14.09 5.77
CA ASP A 392 4.14 -14.87 7.00
C ASP A 392 2.76 -15.27 7.57
N THR A 393 2.59 -16.57 7.80
CA THR A 393 1.34 -17.16 8.34
C THR A 393 1.28 -17.13 9.86
N GLN A 394 2.38 -16.84 10.54
CA GLN A 394 2.40 -16.77 12.00
C GLN A 394 1.43 -15.66 12.47
N PRO A 395 0.38 -15.96 13.25
CA PRO A 395 -0.62 -14.97 13.66
C PRO A 395 -0.02 -13.80 14.44
N SER A 396 -0.62 -12.63 14.35
CA SER A 396 -0.27 -11.48 15.19
C SER A 396 -0.62 -11.79 16.64
N GLN A 397 0.16 -11.30 17.61
CA GLN A 397 -0.06 -11.63 19.01
C GLN A 397 0.53 -10.58 19.96
N LEU A 398 -0.03 -10.51 21.17
CA LEU A 398 0.58 -9.79 22.27
C LEU A 398 1.88 -10.49 22.74
N GLY A 399 2.84 -9.69 23.17
CA GLY A 399 4.15 -10.17 23.62
C GLY A 399 4.73 -9.34 24.76
N GLY A 400 5.87 -9.78 25.30
CA GLY A 400 6.44 -9.22 26.53
C GLY A 400 5.86 -9.88 27.79
N LEU A 401 6.51 -9.67 28.94
CA LEU A 401 6.08 -10.28 30.21
C LEU A 401 4.69 -9.78 30.63
N ASP A 402 4.43 -8.49 30.36
CA ASP A 402 3.17 -7.82 30.71
C ASP A 402 2.26 -7.58 29.50
N LYS A 403 2.49 -8.30 28.38
CA LYS A 403 1.74 -8.13 27.12
C LYS A 403 1.81 -6.71 26.54
N GLU A 404 2.92 -6.02 26.77
CA GLU A 404 3.13 -4.62 26.38
C GLU A 404 3.45 -4.43 24.88
N PHE A 405 3.75 -5.50 24.15
CA PHE A 405 4.10 -5.47 22.72
C PHE A 405 3.05 -6.14 21.85
N ILE A 406 3.01 -5.77 20.57
CA ILE A 406 2.35 -6.49 19.49
C ILE A 406 3.42 -6.98 18.51
N PHE A 407 3.49 -8.29 18.28
CA PHE A 407 4.35 -8.92 17.28
C PHE A 407 3.54 -9.30 16.05
N SER A 408 3.82 -8.68 14.91
CA SER A 408 3.03 -8.85 13.68
C SER A 408 3.89 -8.71 12.43
N GLY A 409 3.51 -9.37 11.35
CA GLY A 409 3.99 -8.98 10.02
C GLY A 409 3.26 -7.73 9.53
N ARG A 410 3.88 -6.97 8.62
CA ARG A 410 3.23 -5.88 7.87
C ARG A 410 2.66 -4.73 8.74
N ILE A 411 3.29 -4.45 9.88
CA ILE A 411 2.88 -3.30 10.74
C ILE A 411 2.96 -2.02 9.92
N ASP A 412 4.03 -1.90 9.16
CA ASP A 412 4.29 -0.87 8.15
C ASP A 412 3.41 -1.05 6.90
N ASP A 413 2.46 -0.17 6.59
CA ASP A 413 1.92 0.92 7.43
C ASP A 413 0.45 0.67 7.81
N LYS A 414 0.10 -0.60 7.89
CA LYS A 414 -1.25 -1.05 8.27
C LYS A 414 -1.66 -0.57 9.66
N VAL A 415 -0.73 -0.29 10.58
CA VAL A 415 -1.08 0.24 11.91
C VAL A 415 -1.59 1.68 11.86
N CYS A 416 -0.98 2.56 11.06
CA CYS A 416 -1.45 3.94 10.91
C CYS A 416 -2.70 4.00 10.03
N SER A 417 -2.73 3.21 8.95
CA SER A 417 -3.96 3.00 8.14
C SER A 417 -5.14 2.56 8.99
N TRP A 418 -4.94 1.58 9.88
CA TRP A 418 -5.98 1.05 10.75
C TRP A 418 -6.47 2.09 11.75
N SER A 419 -5.52 2.74 12.44
CA SER A 419 -5.82 3.80 13.40
C SER A 419 -6.60 4.97 12.76
N SER A 420 -6.28 5.31 11.52
CA SER A 420 -6.94 6.38 10.75
C SER A 420 -8.40 6.07 10.47
N ILE A 421 -8.72 4.85 10.00
CA ILE A 421 -10.10 4.47 9.71
C ILE A 421 -10.92 4.32 11.00
N GLU A 422 -10.37 3.74 12.07
CA GLU A 422 -11.06 3.70 13.36
C GLU A 422 -11.42 5.11 13.86
N ALA A 423 -10.49 6.06 13.75
CA ALA A 423 -10.71 7.46 14.11
C ALA A 423 -11.81 8.12 13.26
N LEU A 424 -11.82 7.89 11.94
CA LEU A 424 -12.84 8.42 11.05
C LEU A 424 -14.23 7.85 11.37
N LEU A 425 -14.31 6.55 11.66
CA LEU A 425 -15.56 5.87 12.04
C LEU A 425 -16.13 6.45 13.34
N SER A 426 -15.26 6.64 14.34
CA SER A 426 -15.59 7.27 15.62
C SER A 426 -16.07 8.72 15.43
N ASN A 427 -15.25 9.57 14.78
CA ASN A 427 -15.56 10.98 14.53
C ASN A 427 -16.87 11.17 13.75
N SER A 428 -17.08 10.39 12.68
CA SER A 428 -18.29 10.49 11.84
C SER A 428 -19.59 10.13 12.58
N SER A 429 -19.49 9.51 13.76
CA SER A 429 -20.63 9.13 14.59
C SER A 429 -20.87 10.12 15.74
N SER A 430 -20.04 11.15 15.88
CA SER A 430 -20.15 12.17 16.93
C SER A 430 -21.26 13.18 16.62
N GLU A 431 -21.75 13.87 17.66
CA GLU A 431 -22.68 15.00 17.46
C GLU A 431 -21.94 16.24 16.93
N ASP A 432 -20.69 16.44 17.34
CA ASP A 432 -19.87 17.59 16.93
C ASP A 432 -19.63 17.61 15.41
N SER A 433 -19.48 16.44 14.78
CA SER A 433 -19.34 16.35 13.32
C SER A 433 -20.57 16.88 12.57
N LYS A 434 -21.76 16.89 13.19
CA LYS A 434 -22.98 17.41 12.55
C LYS A 434 -23.04 18.93 12.51
N SER A 435 -22.31 19.61 13.40
CA SER A 435 -22.19 21.06 13.40
C SER A 435 -20.91 21.56 12.72
N SER A 436 -19.96 20.68 12.44
CA SER A 436 -18.67 21.06 11.87
C SER A 436 -18.80 21.63 10.45
N GLY A 437 -17.99 22.65 10.16
CA GLY A 437 -17.83 23.26 8.86
C GLY A 437 -16.77 22.62 7.98
N ILE A 438 -16.04 21.59 8.44
CA ILE A 438 -14.96 20.93 7.67
C ILE A 438 -15.35 19.54 7.18
N ILE A 439 -14.52 18.98 6.31
CA ILE A 439 -14.55 17.55 5.94
C ILE A 439 -13.47 16.81 6.72
N SER A 440 -13.82 15.66 7.29
CA SER A 440 -12.85 14.70 7.84
C SER A 440 -12.56 13.63 6.79
N MET A 441 -11.30 13.41 6.46
CA MET A 441 -10.89 12.55 5.34
C MET A 441 -9.70 11.66 5.71
N VAL A 442 -9.78 10.39 5.32
CA VAL A 442 -8.68 9.43 5.33
C VAL A 442 -8.39 8.95 3.91
N ALA A 443 -7.13 9.03 3.50
CA ALA A 443 -6.64 8.51 2.23
C ALA A 443 -5.62 7.40 2.50
N LEU A 444 -5.97 6.17 2.10
CA LEU A 444 -5.10 5.00 2.15
C LEU A 444 -4.52 4.76 0.76
N PHE A 445 -3.20 4.83 0.63
CA PHE A 445 -2.48 4.61 -0.62
C PHE A 445 -1.88 3.21 -0.71
N ASP A 446 -1.51 2.84 -1.93
CA ASP A 446 -0.73 1.66 -2.29
C ASP A 446 0.55 2.18 -2.96
N ASP A 447 1.51 1.30 -3.24
CA ASP A 447 2.76 1.65 -3.90
C ASP A 447 3.69 2.65 -3.16
N GLU A 448 3.47 2.93 -1.86
CA GLU A 448 4.36 3.81 -1.08
C GLU A 448 5.78 3.26 -1.09
N GLU A 449 5.88 1.96 -0.78
CA GLU A 449 7.12 1.20 -0.58
C GLU A 449 8.03 1.16 -1.82
N ILE A 450 7.47 1.53 -2.98
CA ILE A 450 8.14 1.59 -4.28
C ILE A 450 8.16 3.01 -4.86
N GLY A 451 7.89 4.04 -4.05
CA GLY A 451 8.04 5.45 -4.39
C GLY A 451 6.76 6.15 -4.88
N SER A 452 5.59 5.54 -4.69
CA SER A 452 4.24 6.10 -4.94
C SER A 452 3.94 6.54 -6.39
N LEU A 453 4.80 6.18 -7.37
CA LEU A 453 4.73 6.68 -8.75
C LEU A 453 3.85 5.82 -9.67
N LEU A 454 2.71 5.35 -9.16
CA LEU A 454 1.70 4.62 -9.92
C LEU A 454 0.32 5.21 -9.64
N ARG A 455 -0.69 4.83 -10.45
CA ARG A 455 -2.02 5.49 -10.43
C ARG A 455 -2.71 5.45 -9.07
N GLN A 456 -2.39 4.46 -8.25
CA GLN A 456 -2.98 4.25 -6.93
C GLN A 456 -2.08 4.72 -5.77
N GLY A 457 -0.85 5.15 -6.07
CA GLY A 457 0.05 5.75 -5.09
C GLY A 457 -0.13 7.25 -4.91
N ALA A 458 0.54 7.79 -3.90
CA ALA A 458 0.37 9.17 -3.45
C ALA A 458 0.84 10.23 -4.46
N ARG A 459 1.74 9.88 -5.40
CA ARG A 459 2.13 10.78 -6.50
C ARG A 459 1.15 10.77 -7.67
N GLY A 460 0.07 10.00 -7.56
CA GLY A 460 -1.05 10.04 -8.49
C GLY A 460 -2.03 11.19 -8.21
N ASN A 461 -3.07 11.30 -9.02
CA ASN A 461 -4.10 12.33 -8.86
C ASN A 461 -5.26 11.91 -7.93
N PHE A 462 -5.08 10.87 -7.10
CA PHE A 462 -6.22 10.28 -6.40
C PHE A 462 -6.82 11.22 -5.35
N LEU A 463 -5.99 11.72 -4.45
CA LEU A 463 -6.40 12.67 -3.42
C LEU A 463 -6.78 14.05 -4.00
N PRO A 464 -5.91 14.75 -4.76
CA PRO A 464 -6.26 16.07 -5.30
C PRO A 464 -7.50 16.01 -6.20
N GLY A 465 -7.60 15.01 -7.08
CA GLY A 465 -8.78 14.85 -7.92
C GLY A 465 -10.06 14.46 -7.16
N THR A 466 -9.94 13.84 -5.99
CA THR A 466 -11.11 13.58 -5.13
C THR A 466 -11.58 14.87 -4.45
N ILE A 467 -10.64 15.69 -3.97
CA ILE A 467 -10.94 17.00 -3.35
C ILE A 467 -11.57 17.95 -4.37
N GLU A 468 -11.00 18.05 -5.57
CA GLU A 468 -11.56 18.85 -6.67
C GLU A 468 -13.03 18.52 -6.94
N ARG A 469 -13.35 17.22 -7.00
CA ARG A 469 -14.72 16.74 -7.22
C ARG A 469 -15.66 17.05 -6.05
N ILE A 470 -15.17 16.93 -4.81
CA ILE A 470 -15.93 17.29 -3.61
C ILE A 470 -16.26 18.78 -3.63
N VAL A 471 -15.25 19.64 -3.83
CA VAL A 471 -15.40 21.10 -3.89
C VAL A 471 -16.39 21.50 -4.98
N GLU A 472 -16.33 20.86 -6.16
CA GLU A 472 -17.28 21.06 -7.26
C GLU A 472 -18.71 20.69 -6.85
N CYS A 473 -18.93 19.56 -6.17
CA CYS A 473 -20.27 19.10 -5.78
C CYS A 473 -21.02 20.06 -4.83
N PHE A 474 -20.29 20.85 -4.04
CA PHE A 474 -20.86 21.82 -3.09
C PHE A 474 -20.84 23.26 -3.61
N ASN A 475 -20.40 23.49 -4.85
CA ASN A 475 -20.41 24.80 -5.48
C ASN A 475 -21.57 24.89 -6.48
N ASP A 476 -22.56 25.76 -6.18
CA ASP A 476 -23.72 25.99 -7.05
C ASP A 476 -23.37 26.69 -8.37
N SER A 477 -22.13 27.19 -8.51
CA SER A 477 -21.62 27.89 -9.69
C SER A 477 -20.62 27.04 -10.50
N THR A 478 -20.23 27.52 -11.69
CA THR A 478 -19.16 26.91 -12.50
C THR A 478 -17.90 26.67 -11.68
N TYR A 479 -17.14 25.60 -11.97
CA TYR A 479 -15.84 25.30 -11.37
C TYR A 479 -14.99 26.56 -11.15
N SER A 480 -14.58 26.79 -9.91
CA SER A 480 -13.84 27.99 -9.50
C SER A 480 -12.50 27.58 -8.87
N PRO A 481 -11.37 27.79 -9.58
CA PRO A 481 -10.04 27.57 -9.02
C PRO A 481 -9.82 28.33 -7.71
N ASN A 482 -10.43 29.51 -7.53
CA ASN A 482 -10.31 30.28 -6.30
C ASN A 482 -10.86 29.52 -5.08
N ILE A 483 -12.03 28.90 -5.22
CA ILE A 483 -12.67 28.16 -4.12
C ILE A 483 -11.87 26.90 -3.76
N LEU A 484 -11.28 26.23 -4.75
CA LEU A 484 -10.37 25.11 -4.51
C LEU A 484 -9.11 25.55 -3.76
N MET A 485 -8.51 26.68 -4.15
CA MET A 485 -7.32 27.21 -3.47
C MET A 485 -7.63 27.68 -2.04
N GLU A 486 -8.80 28.26 -1.80
CA GLU A 486 -9.28 28.55 -0.44
C GLU A 486 -9.44 27.29 0.40
N THR A 487 -10.00 26.23 -0.19
CA THR A 487 -10.14 24.91 0.46
C THR A 487 -8.77 24.38 0.86
N TYR A 488 -7.78 24.36 -0.05
CA TYR A 488 -6.43 23.91 0.26
C TYR A 488 -5.75 24.76 1.35
N ALA A 489 -5.90 26.08 1.30
CA ALA A 489 -5.32 26.98 2.30
C ALA A 489 -5.88 26.74 3.72
N LYS A 490 -7.17 26.41 3.84
CA LYS A 490 -7.83 26.09 5.12
C LYS A 490 -7.73 24.60 5.51
N SER A 491 -7.01 23.81 4.73
CA SER A 491 -6.84 22.37 4.97
C SER A 491 -5.55 22.07 5.74
N PHE A 492 -5.52 20.89 6.35
CA PHE A 492 -4.33 20.35 7.00
C PHE A 492 -4.17 18.88 6.67
N LEU A 493 -2.95 18.48 6.31
CA LEU A 493 -2.60 17.11 6.00
C LEU A 493 -1.74 16.51 7.10
N VAL A 494 -2.21 15.41 7.68
CA VAL A 494 -1.42 14.52 8.52
C VAL A 494 -0.95 13.36 7.63
N SER A 495 0.30 13.39 7.22
CA SER A 495 0.98 12.21 6.67
C SER A 495 1.29 11.29 7.84
N PHE A 496 0.56 10.19 7.93
CA PHE A 496 0.57 9.28 9.07
C PHE A 496 1.18 7.95 8.65
N ASP A 497 2.47 7.84 8.90
CA ASP A 497 3.33 6.72 8.54
C ASP A 497 3.97 6.17 9.81
N VAL A 498 4.43 4.92 9.84
CA VAL A 498 5.15 4.40 11.01
C VAL A 498 6.51 5.08 11.16
N THR A 499 6.99 5.18 12.40
CA THR A 499 8.33 5.71 12.66
C THR A 499 9.17 4.76 13.52
N HIS A 500 10.44 5.11 13.71
CA HIS A 500 11.39 4.27 14.41
C HIS A 500 11.29 4.43 15.94
N ALA A 501 10.78 3.39 16.62
CA ALA A 501 11.01 3.24 18.05
C ALA A 501 12.50 3.04 18.33
N THR A 502 12.96 3.53 19.48
CA THR A 502 14.35 3.42 19.90
C THR A 502 14.72 1.97 20.15
N ASN A 503 15.66 1.42 19.37
CA ASN A 503 16.18 0.08 19.57
C ASN A 503 17.32 0.10 20.60
N PRO A 504 17.14 -0.49 21.79
CA PRO A 504 18.14 -0.42 22.86
C PRO A 504 19.46 -1.14 22.51
N ASN A 505 19.46 -2.02 21.52
CA ASN A 505 20.67 -2.73 21.09
C ASN A 505 21.54 -1.89 20.12
N PHE A 506 21.05 -0.75 19.65
CA PHE A 506 21.70 0.11 18.66
C PHE A 506 21.52 1.59 18.99
N LEU A 507 21.62 1.97 20.27
CA LEU A 507 21.38 3.35 20.73
C LEU A 507 22.25 4.38 20.00
N GLU A 508 23.46 4.00 19.56
CA GLU A 508 24.36 4.84 18.79
C GLU A 508 23.80 5.29 17.43
N LYS A 509 22.78 4.60 16.91
CA LYS A 509 22.09 4.95 15.67
C LYS A 509 20.98 5.98 15.85
N TYR A 510 20.57 6.26 17.08
CA TYR A 510 19.51 7.22 17.36
C TYR A 510 20.09 8.56 17.80
N LEU A 511 19.41 9.66 17.43
CA LEU A 511 19.76 10.99 17.87
C LEU A 511 19.26 11.21 19.30
N GLU A 512 20.15 11.58 20.21
CA GLU A 512 19.80 11.87 21.60
C GLU A 512 18.64 12.88 21.68
N ASN A 513 17.71 12.64 22.60
CA ASN A 513 16.46 13.41 22.79
C ASN A 513 15.41 13.31 21.66
N HIS A 514 15.70 12.59 20.57
CA HIS A 514 14.78 12.35 19.46
C HIS A 514 14.54 10.84 19.30
N CYS A 515 14.31 10.19 20.44
CA CYS A 515 14.27 8.74 20.64
C CYS A 515 12.86 8.31 21.10
N PRO A 516 11.93 8.04 20.16
CA PRO A 516 10.58 7.63 20.51
C PRO A 516 10.55 6.29 21.25
N ARG A 517 9.54 6.13 22.10
CA ARG A 517 9.26 4.92 22.86
C ARG A 517 7.87 4.39 22.52
N LEU A 518 7.73 3.07 22.61
CA LEU A 518 6.45 2.39 22.46
C LEU A 518 5.51 2.75 23.62
N ASN A 519 4.18 2.67 23.38
CA ASN A 519 3.12 2.89 24.36
C ASN A 519 3.07 4.29 25.01
N VAL A 520 3.63 5.33 24.35
CA VAL A 520 3.68 6.70 24.90
C VAL A 520 2.76 7.66 24.13
N GLY A 521 2.80 7.62 22.80
CA GLY A 521 2.02 8.51 21.94
C GLY A 521 2.67 8.69 20.57
N LEU A 522 1.98 9.42 19.69
CA LEU A 522 2.45 9.68 18.33
C LEU A 522 3.75 10.48 18.33
N THR A 523 4.52 10.30 17.27
CA THR A 523 5.83 10.92 17.12
C THR A 523 5.80 11.89 15.96
N VAL A 524 6.18 13.13 16.19
CA VAL A 524 6.41 14.11 15.12
C VAL A 524 7.76 13.81 14.46
N GLU A 525 7.75 13.66 13.15
CA GLU A 525 8.94 13.32 12.37
C GLU A 525 9.52 14.57 11.72
N ALA A 526 10.75 14.90 12.07
CA ALA A 526 11.45 16.07 11.56
C ALA A 526 12.65 15.65 10.71
N ASP A 527 12.77 16.25 9.53
CA ASP A 527 13.91 16.11 8.63
C ASP A 527 14.17 17.42 7.89
N SER A 528 15.42 17.88 7.89
CA SER A 528 15.80 19.15 7.26
C SER A 528 16.01 19.06 5.74
N ASN A 529 15.96 17.86 5.17
CA ASN A 529 16.19 17.60 3.74
C ASN A 529 14.90 17.28 2.96
N GLY A 530 13.74 17.43 3.59
CA GLY A 530 12.44 17.25 2.95
C GLY A 530 12.05 15.80 2.69
N HIS A 531 12.63 14.83 3.41
CA HIS A 531 12.11 13.46 3.41
C HIS A 531 10.74 13.38 4.11
N THR A 532 10.52 14.26 5.08
CA THR A 532 9.23 14.58 5.71
C THR A 532 8.84 16.02 5.37
N THR A 533 7.54 16.33 5.38
CA THR A 533 6.97 17.65 5.13
C THR A 533 6.88 18.54 6.37
N THR A 534 7.18 18.00 7.55
CA THR A 534 7.09 18.71 8.83
C THR A 534 7.95 19.98 8.87
N ASP A 535 7.35 21.05 9.35
CA ASP A 535 7.97 22.33 9.64
C ASP A 535 7.52 22.88 11.01
N SER A 536 7.96 24.09 11.37
CA SER A 536 7.63 24.69 12.67
C SER A 536 6.14 25.04 12.80
N VAL A 537 5.47 25.41 11.71
CA VAL A 537 4.05 25.79 11.71
C VAL A 537 3.19 24.56 11.94
N SER A 538 3.42 23.52 11.15
CA SER A 538 2.74 22.22 11.26
C SER A 538 3.00 21.54 12.61
N THR A 539 4.21 21.64 13.15
CA THR A 539 4.52 21.17 14.52
C THR A 539 3.69 21.90 15.57
N ALA A 540 3.58 23.23 15.50
CA ALA A 540 2.78 24.02 16.43
C ALA A 540 1.29 23.70 16.34
N ILE A 541 0.76 23.54 15.11
CA ILE A 541 -0.60 23.09 14.84
C ILE A 541 -0.88 21.75 15.52
N PHE A 542 -0.02 20.76 15.26
CA PHE A 542 -0.26 19.40 15.74
C PHE A 542 -0.08 19.29 17.25
N GLN A 543 0.86 20.02 17.83
CA GLN A 543 1.00 20.17 19.27
C GLN A 543 -0.26 20.76 19.91
N ARG A 544 -0.85 21.79 19.27
CA ARG A 544 -2.09 22.41 19.76
C ARG A 544 -3.27 21.43 19.69
N LEU A 545 -3.37 20.63 18.64
CA LEU A 545 -4.36 19.56 18.53
C LEU A 545 -4.18 18.52 19.63
N ALA A 546 -2.94 18.10 19.89
CA ALA A 546 -2.61 17.12 20.92
C ALA A 546 -2.96 17.62 22.33
N GLU A 547 -2.72 18.90 22.63
CA GLU A 547 -3.15 19.53 23.89
C GLU A 547 -4.67 19.48 24.08
N LYS A 548 -5.43 19.76 23.02
CA LYS A 548 -6.91 19.76 23.08
C LYS A 548 -7.48 18.37 23.34
N CYS A 549 -6.88 17.32 22.78
CA CYS A 549 -7.31 15.93 23.01
C CYS A 549 -6.53 15.20 24.12
N GLY A 550 -5.68 15.91 24.86
CA GLY A 550 -4.90 15.36 25.98
C GLY A 550 -3.91 14.26 25.58
N GLN A 551 -3.45 14.25 24.32
CA GLN A 551 -2.47 13.30 23.84
C GLN A 551 -1.04 13.80 24.06
N LYS A 552 -0.13 12.85 24.28
CA LYS A 552 1.29 13.13 24.40
C LYS A 552 1.98 12.90 23.06
N LEU A 553 2.80 13.87 22.64
CA LEU A 553 3.65 13.73 21.47
C LEU A 553 5.09 13.38 21.86
N GLN A 554 5.76 12.73 20.92
CA GLN A 554 7.20 12.48 20.92
C GLN A 554 7.80 13.14 19.68
N THR A 555 9.12 13.09 19.55
CA THR A 555 9.81 13.63 18.36
C THR A 555 10.85 12.62 17.89
N PHE A 556 10.91 12.42 16.59
CA PHE A 556 11.96 11.69 15.90
C PHE A 556 12.67 12.61 14.91
N MET A 557 13.99 12.50 14.88
CA MET A 557 14.83 13.10 13.87
C MET A 557 16.04 12.18 13.71
N ILE A 558 16.39 11.89 12.46
CA ILE A 558 17.56 11.08 12.16
C ILE A 558 18.85 11.83 12.53
N ARG A 559 19.93 11.10 12.82
CA ARG A 559 21.25 11.72 13.01
C ARG A 559 21.75 12.36 11.72
N ASN A 560 22.53 13.43 11.84
CA ASN A 560 23.15 14.13 10.70
C ASN A 560 24.04 13.24 9.81
N ASP A 561 24.61 12.17 10.36
CA ASP A 561 25.51 11.22 9.68
C ASP A 561 24.78 9.96 9.20
N SER A 562 23.45 9.99 9.15
CA SER A 562 22.58 8.86 8.82
C SER A 562 21.60 9.22 7.69
N ARG A 563 20.81 8.25 7.22
CA ARG A 563 19.84 8.41 6.13
C ARG A 563 18.42 8.27 6.66
N SER A 564 17.51 9.14 6.20
CA SER A 564 16.08 9.02 6.44
C SER A 564 15.38 8.24 5.32
N GLY A 565 14.34 7.50 5.68
CA GLY A 565 13.27 7.15 4.74
C GLY A 565 12.45 8.39 4.38
N GLY A 566 11.66 8.31 3.31
CA GLY A 566 10.67 9.33 2.98
C GLY A 566 9.27 8.76 3.21
N THR A 567 8.27 9.63 3.12
CA THR A 567 6.84 9.28 3.29
C THR A 567 6.01 9.86 2.15
N VAL A 568 4.69 9.69 2.20
CA VAL A 568 3.75 10.34 1.28
C VAL A 568 3.59 11.85 1.50
N GLY A 569 4.01 12.38 2.65
CA GLY A 569 3.79 13.75 3.09
C GLY A 569 4.30 14.81 2.11
N PRO A 570 5.60 14.85 1.78
CA PRO A 570 6.14 15.79 0.79
C PRO A 570 5.47 15.69 -0.58
N MET A 571 5.08 14.48 -0.98
CA MET A 571 4.46 14.23 -2.29
C MET A 571 3.08 14.90 -2.39
N LEU A 572 2.25 14.72 -1.36
CA LEU A 572 0.89 15.23 -1.30
C LEU A 572 0.87 16.72 -0.98
N SER A 573 1.71 17.16 -0.04
CA SER A 573 1.91 18.57 0.31
C SER A 573 2.32 19.37 -0.92
N SER A 574 3.32 18.90 -1.69
CA SER A 574 3.73 19.57 -2.93
C SER A 574 2.67 19.57 -4.03
N ALA A 575 1.84 18.52 -4.11
CA ALA A 575 0.81 18.41 -5.14
C ALA A 575 -0.38 19.35 -4.90
N MET A 576 -0.71 19.64 -3.64
CA MET A 576 -1.88 20.44 -3.25
C MET A 576 -1.53 21.82 -2.69
N GLY A 577 -0.27 22.03 -2.27
CA GLY A 577 0.16 23.26 -1.59
C GLY A 577 -0.38 23.41 -0.16
N VAL A 578 -0.74 22.30 0.49
CA VAL A 578 -1.38 22.30 1.82
C VAL A 578 -0.34 22.28 2.94
N ARG A 579 -0.67 22.90 4.07
CA ARG A 579 0.10 22.72 5.31
C ARG A 579 0.02 21.26 5.73
N ALA A 580 1.15 20.67 6.05
CA ALA A 580 1.23 19.24 6.31
C ALA A 580 2.25 18.91 7.41
N ILE A 581 2.02 17.80 8.10
CA ILE A 581 2.93 17.23 9.09
C ILE A 581 3.15 15.75 8.80
N ASP A 582 4.36 15.25 9.03
CA ASP A 582 4.64 13.82 9.17
C ASP A 582 4.66 13.43 10.65
N VAL A 583 3.83 12.46 10.98
CA VAL A 583 3.75 11.87 12.31
C VAL A 583 3.62 10.37 12.20
N GLY A 584 4.02 9.66 13.25
CA GLY A 584 3.99 8.22 13.20
C GLY A 584 3.83 7.45 14.50
N ILE A 585 3.36 6.22 14.35
CA ILE A 585 3.37 5.22 15.41
C ILE A 585 4.77 4.59 15.48
N PRO A 586 5.45 4.64 16.63
CA PRO A 586 6.75 3.99 16.77
C PRO A 586 6.67 2.47 16.63
N GLN A 587 7.60 1.91 15.86
CA GLN A 587 7.82 0.47 15.76
C GLN A 587 9.31 0.11 15.78
N LEU A 588 9.60 -1.11 16.21
CA LEU A 588 10.89 -1.77 16.06
C LEU A 588 10.85 -2.69 14.84
N SER A 589 12.01 -2.85 14.20
CA SER A 589 12.20 -3.78 13.09
C SER A 589 11.28 -3.50 11.89
N MET A 590 11.08 -2.21 11.58
CA MET A 590 10.51 -1.75 10.30
C MET A 590 11.13 -2.49 9.11
N HIS A 591 10.31 -2.87 8.13
CA HIS A 591 10.68 -3.69 6.95
C HIS A 591 11.17 -5.14 7.25
N SER A 592 11.06 -5.61 8.49
CA SER A 592 11.14 -7.05 8.80
C SER A 592 9.87 -7.76 8.33
N ILE A 593 9.95 -9.05 7.96
CA ILE A 593 8.75 -9.87 7.75
C ILE A 593 7.86 -9.91 9.01
N ARG A 594 8.46 -9.66 10.19
CA ARG A 594 7.79 -9.56 11.48
C ARG A 594 8.39 -8.45 12.33
N ALA A 595 7.62 -7.39 12.54
CA ALA A 595 7.98 -6.18 13.27
C ALA A 595 7.33 -6.18 14.67
N THR A 596 7.59 -5.13 15.45
CA THR A 596 7.04 -4.97 16.80
C THR A 596 6.60 -3.53 17.05
N THR A 597 5.41 -3.34 17.61
CA THR A 597 4.94 -2.03 18.13
C THR A 597 4.40 -2.20 19.55
N GLY A 598 4.03 -1.13 20.24
CA GLY A 598 3.42 -1.19 21.56
C GLY A 598 1.95 -1.60 21.48
N SER A 599 1.49 -2.35 22.48
CA SER A 599 0.09 -2.79 22.63
C SER A 599 -0.93 -1.64 22.67
N LYS A 600 -0.52 -0.45 23.13
CA LYS A 600 -1.37 0.74 23.23
C LYS A 600 -1.31 1.62 21.98
N ASP A 601 -0.26 1.47 21.16
CA ASP A 601 0.05 2.42 20.09
C ASP A 601 -1.03 2.50 19.00
N PRO A 602 -1.72 1.41 18.57
CA PRO A 602 -2.86 1.53 17.66
C PRO A 602 -4.00 2.40 18.25
N GLY A 603 -4.26 2.25 19.54
CA GLY A 603 -5.28 3.04 20.23
C GLY A 603 -4.86 4.49 20.44
N LEU A 604 -3.59 4.75 20.78
CA LEU A 604 -3.05 6.12 20.87
C LEU A 604 -3.11 6.83 19.50
N GLY A 605 -2.83 6.11 18.43
CA GLY A 605 -3.03 6.57 17.05
C GLY A 605 -4.46 6.98 16.77
N ALA A 606 -5.42 6.08 16.99
CA ALA A 606 -6.83 6.37 16.75
C ALA A 606 -7.30 7.62 17.52
N LYS A 607 -6.92 7.75 18.80
CA LYS A 607 -7.31 8.90 19.63
C LYS A 607 -6.70 10.22 19.17
N MET A 608 -5.42 10.22 18.78
CA MET A 608 -4.78 11.43 18.27
C MET A 608 -5.40 11.87 16.95
N ILE A 609 -5.63 10.94 16.02
CA ILE A 609 -6.22 11.24 14.71
C ILE A 609 -7.68 11.72 14.84
N GLU A 610 -8.46 11.16 15.75
CA GLU A 610 -9.80 11.72 16.04
C GLU A 610 -9.70 13.15 16.60
N GLY A 611 -8.72 13.41 17.46
CA GLY A 611 -8.42 14.77 17.93
C GLY A 611 -8.09 15.74 16.80
N VAL A 612 -7.49 15.28 15.69
CA VAL A 612 -7.28 16.09 14.49
C VAL A 612 -8.64 16.42 13.85
N PHE A 613 -9.49 15.43 13.62
CA PHE A 613 -10.79 15.64 12.99
C PHE A 613 -11.72 16.53 13.82
N ALA A 614 -11.78 16.33 15.13
CA ALA A 614 -12.61 17.12 16.03
C ALA A 614 -12.03 18.51 16.31
N GLY A 615 -10.71 18.65 16.29
CA GLY A 615 -10.02 19.87 16.72
C GLY A 615 -9.66 20.86 15.61
N TRP A 616 -9.48 20.38 14.35
CA TRP A 616 -8.89 21.16 13.27
C TRP A 616 -9.58 22.50 13.02
N GLU A 617 -10.90 22.51 12.90
CA GLU A 617 -11.68 23.73 12.63
C GLU A 617 -11.37 24.84 13.64
N SER A 618 -11.39 24.52 14.94
CA SER A 618 -11.08 25.48 16.00
C SER A 618 -9.61 25.94 16.01
N VAL A 619 -8.68 25.06 15.63
CA VAL A 619 -7.24 25.38 15.61
C VAL A 619 -6.90 26.25 14.41
N ASP A 620 -7.51 26.01 13.25
CA ASP A 620 -7.36 26.86 12.07
C ASP A 620 -7.89 28.28 12.34
N GLU A 621 -9.03 28.42 13.03
CA GLU A 621 -9.55 29.72 13.47
C GLU A 621 -8.60 30.46 14.43
N GLU A 622 -7.98 29.76 15.39
CA GLU A 622 -6.98 30.33 16.30
C GLU A 622 -5.79 30.93 15.50
N ILE A 623 -5.33 30.23 14.47
CA ILE A 623 -4.20 30.65 13.62
C ILE A 623 -4.58 31.83 12.73
N ALA A 624 -5.74 31.75 12.09
CA ALA A 624 -6.27 32.83 11.24
C ALA A 624 -6.48 34.11 12.06
N GLY A 625 -7.02 34.01 13.28
CA GLY A 625 -7.19 35.14 14.20
C GLY A 625 -5.88 35.83 14.61
N GLY A 626 -4.78 35.07 14.63
CA GLY A 626 -3.42 35.60 14.85
C GLY A 626 -2.82 36.35 13.65
N LYS A 627 -3.55 36.51 12.54
CA LYS A 627 -3.01 36.89 11.22
C LYS A 627 -1.90 35.93 10.75
N GLY A 628 -1.98 34.67 11.16
CA GLY A 628 -1.08 33.60 10.73
C GLY A 628 -1.27 33.22 9.25
N TRP A 629 -0.37 32.35 8.79
CA TRP A 629 -0.10 31.97 7.39
C TRP A 629 -1.30 31.43 6.62
#